data_AF-A0A9W7DNR7-F1
#
_entry.id   AF-A0A9W7DNR7-F1
#
_cell.length_a   1.000
_cell.length_b   1.000
_cell.length_c   1.000
_cell.angle_alpha   90.00
_cell.angle_beta   90.00
_cell.angle_gamma   90.00
#
_symmetry.space_group_name_H-M   'P 1'
#
loop_
_entity.id
_entity.type
_entity.pdbx_description
1 polymer ?
#
loop_
_entity_poly.entity_id
_entity_poly.type
_entity_poly.pdbx_seq_one_letter_code
_entity_poly.pdbx_strand_id
1 'polypeptide(L)'
;MNHKGQIINESYASYHVKYNHNHNYYYYIHIDKRITLQLTITMTSISTFGTLQTPQKNAMISSVRASILGNDKEKQRVASQLDLFKSIILHESDPSLLKNTAIIIQSFSFAKESATYLIENGMIDALITSIVKRPGLAELNLKTLFNLLSTTSISGIDLNDYSDGTNLILALNSILNNDSSSSSLLVNVYLLIPFFKQGSGESGDYAVSRLYKGLMKRLAFLISPLFKMTLRLNNSLDDLSNFKECLNSSMIPQPAPDSTLTAFANELCPLLFAISYILNIMPEEAHVDELSLPLPLYYTLTSLLNSYDMTIKLAAANMLVKLQ
;
A
#
# COMPACT_ATOMS: atom_id res chain seq x y z
N MET A 1 28.74 -48.21 16.70
CA MET A 1 28.12 -47.34 17.73
C MET A 1 27.66 -46.06 17.06
N ASN A 2 26.38 -45.72 17.27
CA ASN A 2 25.69 -44.42 17.26
C ASN A 2 26.62 -43.17 17.33
N HIS A 3 26.33 -41.97 16.81
CA HIS A 3 25.13 -41.30 16.30
C HIS A 3 25.55 -39.97 15.61
N LYS A 4 24.69 -39.44 14.70
CA LYS A 4 24.30 -38.02 14.45
C LYS A 4 25.41 -36.96 14.33
N GLY A 5 25.50 -36.08 13.33
CA GLY A 5 24.55 -35.58 12.34
C GLY A 5 24.74 -34.06 12.24
N GLN A 6 24.88 -33.51 11.03
CA GLN A 6 24.37 -32.19 10.64
C GLN A 6 24.60 -31.99 9.14
N ILE A 7 23.51 -31.83 8.40
CA ILE A 7 23.52 -31.29 7.04
C ILE A 7 23.42 -29.78 7.20
N ILE A 8 24.47 -29.06 6.79
CA ILE A 8 24.39 -27.64 6.45
C ILE A 8 24.79 -27.57 4.98
N ASN A 9 23.80 -27.35 4.11
CA ASN A 9 24.04 -27.20 2.68
C ASN A 9 23.82 -25.74 2.30
N GLU A 10 24.82 -24.90 2.57
CA GLU A 10 24.96 -23.57 1.96
C GLU A 10 25.73 -23.76 0.65
N SER A 11 25.00 -23.94 -0.45
CA SER A 11 25.62 -23.95 -1.78
C SER A 11 25.75 -22.50 -2.28
N TYR A 12 26.98 -22.01 -2.24
CA TYR A 12 27.45 -20.74 -2.79
C TYR A 12 27.14 -20.65 -4.29
N ALA A 13 26.32 -19.69 -4.71
CA ALA A 13 26.31 -19.21 -6.09
C ALA A 13 27.29 -18.04 -6.19
N SER A 14 28.41 -18.22 -6.90
CA SER A 14 29.30 -17.13 -7.29
C SER A 14 28.89 -16.59 -8.65
N TYR A 15 28.82 -15.26 -8.78
CA TYR A 15 28.50 -14.56 -10.03
C TYR A 15 29.77 -13.97 -10.61
N HIS A 16 30.08 -14.30 -11.87
CA HIS A 16 31.17 -13.68 -12.62
C HIS A 16 30.59 -12.95 -13.84
N VAL A 17 30.84 -11.64 -13.93
CA VAL A 17 30.47 -10.80 -15.08
C VAL A 17 31.70 -10.64 -15.97
N LYS A 18 31.59 -10.97 -17.26
CA LYS A 18 32.65 -10.72 -18.24
C LYS A 18 32.12 -9.85 -19.38
N TYR A 19 32.85 -8.78 -19.69
CA TYR A 19 32.50 -7.80 -20.72
C TYR A 19 33.07 -8.21 -22.09
N ASN A 20 32.29 -8.05 -23.16
CA ASN A 20 32.80 -8.06 -24.53
C ASN A 20 32.18 -6.90 -25.32
N HIS A 21 32.95 -6.35 -26.27
CA HIS A 21 32.72 -5.13 -27.04
C HIS A 21 31.46 -5.09 -27.92
N ASN A 22 30.57 -6.10 -27.86
CA ASN A 22 29.35 -6.21 -28.66
C ASN A 22 28.04 -6.04 -27.86
N HIS A 23 28.06 -5.40 -26.69
CA HIS A 23 26.86 -5.07 -25.88
C HIS A 23 25.98 -6.26 -25.43
N ASN A 24 26.48 -7.50 -25.52
CA ASN A 24 25.79 -8.69 -25.01
C ASN A 24 26.31 -9.06 -23.61
N TYR A 25 25.40 -9.20 -22.65
CA TYR A 25 25.71 -9.67 -21.28
C TYR A 25 25.34 -11.15 -21.15
N TYR A 26 26.28 -11.94 -20.63
CA TYR A 26 26.06 -13.35 -20.30
C TYR A 26 26.06 -13.51 -18.78
N TYR A 27 24.99 -14.10 -18.24
CA TYR A 27 24.96 -14.55 -16.85
C TYR A 27 25.21 -16.06 -16.82
N TYR A 28 26.25 -16.48 -16.10
CA TYR A 28 26.53 -17.89 -15.84
C TYR A 28 25.98 -18.23 -14.46
N ILE A 29 24.99 -19.12 -14.39
CA ILE A 29 24.58 -19.73 -13.14
C ILE A 29 25.23 -21.12 -13.11
N HIS A 30 26.19 -21.32 -12.21
CA HIS A 30 26.76 -22.64 -11.96
C HIS A 30 25.78 -23.44 -11.09
N ILE A 31 24.90 -24.20 -11.72
CA ILE A 31 24.15 -25.28 -11.07
C ILE A 31 24.83 -26.58 -11.49
N ASP A 32 25.49 -27.23 -10.54
CA ASP A 32 25.94 -28.62 -10.57
C ASP A 32 26.47 -29.15 -11.94
N LYS A 33 27.78 -28.98 -12.15
CA LYS A 33 28.74 -29.55 -13.14
C LYS A 33 28.32 -30.07 -14.54
N ARG A 34 27.07 -30.03 -15.01
CA ARG A 34 26.68 -30.53 -16.35
C ARG A 34 25.65 -29.72 -17.12
N ILE A 35 25.14 -28.60 -16.59
CA ILE A 35 24.19 -27.77 -17.32
C ILE A 35 24.60 -26.30 -17.23
N THR A 36 25.34 -25.83 -18.24
CA THR A 36 25.56 -24.40 -18.45
C THR A 36 24.37 -23.85 -19.23
N LEU A 37 23.38 -23.29 -18.53
CA LEU A 37 22.30 -22.54 -19.15
C LEU A 37 22.81 -21.14 -19.49
N GLN A 38 23.14 -20.92 -20.76
CA GLN A 38 23.48 -19.62 -21.30
C GLN A 38 22.18 -18.84 -21.53
N LEU A 39 21.71 -18.12 -20.51
CA LEU A 39 20.60 -17.18 -20.64
C LEU A 39 21.13 -15.88 -21.26
N THR A 40 21.16 -15.85 -22.59
CA THR A 40 21.19 -14.59 -23.32
C THR A 40 19.86 -13.89 -23.05
N ILE A 41 19.88 -12.77 -22.32
CA ILE A 41 18.69 -11.91 -22.19
C ILE A 41 18.53 -11.17 -23.53
N THR A 42 18.09 -11.88 -24.56
CA THR A 42 17.65 -11.25 -25.80
C THR A 42 16.32 -10.59 -25.48
N MET A 43 16.37 -9.27 -25.33
CA MET A 43 15.24 -8.41 -24.98
C MET A 43 14.16 -8.57 -26.04
N THR A 44 13.12 -9.31 -25.67
CA THR A 44 12.10 -9.78 -26.61
C THR A 44 10.95 -8.78 -26.65
N SER A 45 10.54 -8.38 -27.86
CA SER A 45 9.34 -7.58 -28.08
C SER A 45 8.11 -8.33 -27.53
N ILE A 46 7.01 -7.60 -27.29
CA ILE A 46 5.72 -8.17 -26.85
C ILE A 46 5.29 -9.33 -27.76
N SER A 47 5.48 -9.19 -29.07
CA SER A 47 5.19 -10.24 -30.06
C SER A 47 5.96 -11.53 -29.79
N THR A 48 7.24 -11.44 -29.45
CA THR A 48 8.07 -12.62 -29.18
C THR A 48 7.80 -13.19 -27.80
N PHE A 49 7.54 -12.35 -26.79
CA PHE A 49 7.14 -12.81 -25.47
C PHE A 49 5.85 -13.63 -25.51
N GLY A 50 4.87 -13.20 -26.32
CA GLY A 50 3.59 -13.91 -26.50
C GLY A 50 3.75 -15.34 -27.03
N THR A 51 4.83 -15.64 -27.76
CA THR A 51 5.11 -16.98 -28.31
C THR A 51 5.80 -17.93 -27.34
N LEU A 52 6.31 -17.43 -26.20
CA LEU A 52 7.02 -18.24 -25.22
C LEU A 52 6.06 -19.11 -24.40
N GLN A 53 6.52 -20.31 -24.02
CA GLN A 53 5.80 -21.16 -23.08
C GLN A 53 5.89 -20.59 -21.64
N THR A 54 4.93 -20.93 -20.78
CA THR A 54 4.87 -20.43 -19.39
C THR A 54 6.17 -20.58 -18.59
N PRO A 55 6.91 -21.72 -18.65
CA PRO A 55 8.19 -21.84 -17.96
C PRO A 55 9.26 -20.87 -18.47
N GLN A 56 9.27 -20.59 -19.78
CA GLN A 56 10.20 -19.67 -20.41
C GLN A 56 9.87 -18.22 -20.04
N LYS A 57 8.59 -17.84 -20.06
CA LYS A 57 8.10 -16.54 -19.57
C LYS A 57 8.52 -16.31 -18.12
N ASN A 58 8.29 -17.30 -17.26
CA ASN A 58 8.67 -17.23 -15.85
C ASN A 58 10.18 -17.10 -15.64
N ALA A 59 10.99 -17.87 -16.36
CA ALA A 59 12.45 -17.79 -16.27
C ALA A 59 12.97 -16.41 -16.71
N MET A 60 12.44 -15.87 -17.81
CA MET A 60 12.79 -14.54 -18.31
C MET A 60 12.44 -13.45 -17.30
N ILE A 61 11.18 -13.40 -16.83
CA ILE A 61 10.74 -12.36 -15.89
C ILE A 61 11.46 -12.50 -14.53
N SER A 62 11.73 -13.72 -14.07
CA SER A 62 12.52 -13.94 -12.85
C SER A 62 13.95 -13.43 -13.00
N SER A 63 14.57 -13.62 -14.16
CA SER A 63 15.91 -13.12 -14.47
C SER A 63 15.93 -11.59 -14.51
N VAL A 64 14.95 -10.95 -15.17
CA VAL A 64 14.80 -9.48 -15.18
C VAL A 64 14.63 -8.94 -13.77
N ARG A 65 13.75 -9.56 -12.96
CA ARG A 65 13.57 -9.17 -11.56
C ARG A 65 14.89 -9.23 -10.79
N ALA A 66 15.65 -10.31 -10.95
CA ALA A 66 16.94 -10.45 -10.27
C ALA A 66 17.98 -9.41 -10.72
N SER A 67 17.97 -9.00 -11.99
CA SER A 67 18.96 -8.05 -12.51
C SER A 67 18.73 -6.60 -12.10
N ILE A 68 17.48 -6.21 -11.81
CA ILE A 68 17.13 -4.80 -11.57
C ILE A 68 17.05 -4.40 -10.09
N LEU A 69 16.89 -5.37 -9.18
CA LEU A 69 16.77 -5.08 -7.75
C LEU A 69 18.10 -4.51 -7.22
N GLY A 70 18.10 -3.23 -6.83
CA GLY A 70 19.29 -2.52 -6.38
C GLY A 70 20.25 -2.08 -7.51
N ASN A 71 19.84 -2.19 -8.78
CA ASN A 71 20.69 -1.84 -9.92
C ASN A 71 19.97 -0.88 -10.88
N ASP A 72 20.16 0.43 -10.66
CA ASP A 72 19.46 1.47 -11.42
C ASP A 72 19.88 1.53 -12.88
N LYS A 73 21.12 1.13 -13.21
CA LYS A 73 21.59 1.03 -14.61
C LYS A 73 20.79 -0.02 -15.38
N GLU A 74 20.56 -1.18 -14.77
CA GLU A 74 19.73 -2.22 -15.40
C GLU A 74 18.26 -1.80 -15.46
N LYS A 75 17.72 -1.11 -14.44
CA LYS A 75 16.37 -0.52 -14.51
C LYS A 75 16.21 0.43 -15.69
N GLN A 76 17.19 1.31 -15.94
CA GLN A 76 17.13 2.20 -17.10
C GLN A 76 17.13 1.42 -18.42
N ARG A 77 17.92 0.34 -18.51
CA ARG A 77 17.96 -0.52 -19.70
C ARG A 77 16.61 -1.21 -19.98
N VAL A 78 15.96 -1.74 -18.93
CA VAL A 78 14.66 -2.42 -19.06
C VAL A 78 13.46 -1.47 -19.09
N ALA A 79 13.65 -0.16 -18.89
CA ALA A 79 12.57 0.83 -18.96
C ALA A 79 11.86 0.80 -20.33
N SER A 80 12.60 0.55 -21.42
CA SER A 80 12.02 0.37 -22.76
C SER A 80 10.99 -0.79 -22.87
N GLN A 81 10.86 -1.63 -21.85
CA GLN A 81 9.97 -2.80 -21.81
C GLN A 81 8.72 -2.58 -20.97
N LEU A 82 8.43 -1.36 -20.52
CA LEU A 82 7.25 -1.10 -19.68
C LEU A 82 5.94 -1.59 -20.30
N ASP A 83 5.77 -1.46 -21.61
CA ASP A 83 4.57 -1.96 -22.30
C ASP A 83 4.41 -3.48 -22.18
N LEU A 84 5.52 -4.23 -22.18
CA LEU A 84 5.50 -5.66 -21.93
C LEU A 84 5.04 -5.95 -20.50
N PHE A 85 5.61 -5.27 -19.50
CA PHE A 85 5.22 -5.48 -18.11
C PHE A 85 3.76 -5.09 -17.87
N LYS A 86 3.30 -4.01 -18.49
CA LYS A 86 1.90 -3.57 -18.50
C LYS A 86 0.99 -4.65 -19.11
N SER A 87 1.37 -5.20 -20.26
CA SER A 87 0.62 -6.28 -20.91
C SER A 87 0.54 -7.53 -20.02
N ILE A 88 1.63 -7.90 -19.34
CA ILE A 88 1.65 -9.06 -18.44
C ILE A 88 0.68 -8.87 -17.27
N ILE A 89 0.71 -7.73 -16.56
CA ILE A 89 -0.18 -7.51 -15.41
C ILE A 89 -1.66 -7.44 -15.79
N LEU A 90 -1.96 -7.06 -17.03
CA LEU A 90 -3.32 -6.96 -17.55
C LEU A 90 -3.85 -8.29 -18.08
N HIS A 91 -3.05 -9.05 -18.82
CA HIS A 91 -3.56 -10.15 -19.66
C HIS A 91 -3.11 -11.56 -19.25
N GLU A 92 -1.99 -11.72 -18.53
CA GLU A 92 -1.52 -13.05 -18.14
C GLU A 92 -2.32 -13.61 -16.95
N SER A 93 -2.32 -14.93 -16.78
CA SER A 93 -3.03 -15.61 -15.68
C SER A 93 -2.11 -16.27 -14.66
N ASP A 94 -0.84 -16.51 -15.03
CA ASP A 94 0.12 -17.21 -14.17
C ASP A 94 0.50 -16.37 -12.93
N PRO A 95 0.20 -16.84 -11.69
CA PRO A 95 0.41 -16.06 -10.48
C PRO A 95 1.88 -15.69 -10.22
N SER A 96 2.81 -16.59 -10.56
CA SER A 96 4.25 -16.36 -10.38
C SER A 96 4.73 -15.25 -11.33
N LEU A 97 4.34 -15.33 -12.59
CA LEU A 97 4.65 -14.34 -13.61
C LEU A 97 4.11 -12.96 -13.23
N LEU A 98 2.85 -12.91 -12.80
CA LEU A 98 2.19 -11.68 -12.37
C LEU A 98 2.88 -11.06 -11.14
N LYS A 99 3.17 -11.86 -10.12
CA LYS A 99 3.84 -11.40 -8.90
C LYS A 99 5.23 -10.86 -9.20
N ASN A 100 6.02 -11.56 -10.01
CA ASN A 100 7.36 -11.10 -10.38
C ASN A 100 7.32 -9.81 -11.20
N THR A 101 6.35 -9.68 -12.10
CA THR A 101 6.15 -8.47 -12.90
C THR A 101 5.72 -7.30 -12.02
N ALA A 102 4.82 -7.50 -11.06
CA ALA A 102 4.43 -6.47 -10.13
C ALA A 102 5.61 -6.01 -9.23
N ILE A 103 6.51 -6.93 -8.84
CA ILE A 103 7.76 -6.56 -8.12
C ILE A 103 8.67 -5.72 -9.02
N ILE A 104 8.79 -6.09 -10.30
CA ILE A 104 9.56 -5.32 -11.27
C ILE A 104 9.01 -3.90 -11.34
N ILE A 105 7.71 -3.73 -11.60
CA ILE A 105 7.06 -2.42 -11.68
C ILE A 105 7.23 -1.63 -10.38
N GLN A 106 7.03 -2.25 -9.21
CA GLN A 106 7.26 -1.61 -7.93
C GLN A 106 8.68 -1.05 -7.80
N SER A 107 9.69 -1.76 -8.29
CA SER A 107 11.09 -1.32 -8.19
C SER A 107 11.40 0.01 -8.89
N PHE A 108 10.58 0.40 -9.87
CA PHE A 108 10.65 1.71 -10.55
C PHE A 108 9.96 2.82 -9.75
N SER A 109 9.04 2.50 -8.84
CA SER A 109 8.27 3.50 -8.08
C SER A 109 9.06 4.25 -7.01
N PHE A 110 10.28 3.80 -6.69
CA PHE A 110 11.09 4.38 -5.61
C PHE A 110 11.95 5.59 -6.03
N ALA A 111 12.16 5.79 -7.33
CA ALA A 111 12.95 6.90 -7.85
C ALA A 111 12.06 7.82 -8.68
N LYS A 112 12.16 9.13 -8.47
CA LYS A 112 11.26 10.12 -9.09
C LYS A 112 11.22 10.04 -10.61
N GLU A 113 12.37 9.96 -11.27
CA GLU A 113 12.45 9.87 -12.74
C GLU A 113 11.74 8.61 -13.28
N SER A 114 12.04 7.46 -12.68
CA SER A 114 11.41 6.18 -13.01
C SER A 114 9.90 6.17 -12.73
N ALA A 115 9.47 6.80 -11.62
CA ALA A 115 8.06 6.94 -11.27
C ALA A 115 7.32 7.83 -12.27
N THR A 116 7.89 8.96 -12.67
CA THR A 116 7.33 9.82 -13.73
C THR A 116 7.18 9.04 -15.03
N TYR A 117 8.21 8.27 -15.42
CA TYR A 117 8.17 7.47 -16.64
C TYR A 117 7.07 6.38 -16.60
N LEU A 118 6.86 5.72 -15.45
CA LEU A 118 5.73 4.79 -15.29
C LEU A 118 4.38 5.48 -15.51
N ILE A 119 4.22 6.71 -15.00
CA ILE A 119 2.95 7.44 -15.10
C ILE A 119 2.68 7.89 -16.54
N GLU A 120 3.69 8.43 -17.23
CA GLU A 120 3.60 8.84 -18.64
C GLU A 120 3.22 7.68 -19.57
N ASN A 121 3.58 6.44 -19.22
CA ASN A 121 3.22 5.22 -19.96
C ASN A 121 1.88 4.59 -19.50
N GLY A 122 1.07 5.32 -18.74
CA GLY A 122 -0.27 4.90 -18.31
C GLY A 122 -0.26 3.70 -17.38
N MET A 123 0.75 3.58 -16.50
CA MET A 123 0.82 2.49 -15.52
C MET A 123 -0.24 2.61 -14.42
N ILE A 124 -0.75 3.81 -14.13
CA ILE A 124 -1.81 4.03 -13.12
C ILE A 124 -3.05 3.21 -13.47
N ASP A 125 -3.58 3.34 -14.70
CA ASP A 125 -4.76 2.59 -15.16
C ASP A 125 -4.53 1.07 -15.07
N ALA A 126 -3.33 0.61 -15.42
CA ALA A 126 -2.99 -0.80 -15.37
C ALA A 126 -2.90 -1.34 -13.94
N LEU A 127 -2.37 -0.55 -13.00
CA LEU A 127 -2.35 -0.89 -11.57
C LEU A 127 -3.75 -0.93 -10.99
N ILE A 128 -4.59 0.07 -11.29
CA ILE A 128 -6.01 0.12 -10.86
C ILE A 128 -6.74 -1.12 -11.34
N THR A 129 -6.66 -1.40 -12.65
CA THR A 129 -7.25 -2.59 -13.28
C THR A 129 -6.75 -3.88 -12.61
N SER A 130 -5.45 -3.95 -12.32
CA SER A 130 -4.84 -5.12 -11.68
C SER A 130 -5.31 -5.30 -10.23
N ILE A 131 -5.48 -4.22 -9.45
CA ILE A 131 -6.03 -4.27 -8.09
C ILE A 131 -7.45 -4.83 -8.10
N VAL A 132 -8.29 -4.32 -9.00
CA VAL A 132 -9.69 -4.72 -9.13
C VAL A 132 -9.82 -6.20 -9.54
N LYS A 133 -9.05 -6.62 -10.55
CA LYS A 133 -9.20 -7.96 -11.14
C LYS A 133 -8.39 -9.04 -10.43
N ARG A 134 -7.38 -8.67 -9.62
CA ARG A 134 -6.40 -9.61 -9.06
C ARG A 134 -6.15 -9.34 -7.57
N PRO A 135 -7.04 -9.78 -6.67
CA PRO A 135 -6.90 -9.56 -5.22
C PRO A 135 -5.56 -10.01 -4.64
N GLY A 136 -4.97 -11.08 -5.18
CA GLY A 136 -3.66 -11.60 -4.76
C GLY A 136 -2.46 -10.66 -5.04
N LEU A 137 -2.64 -9.61 -5.82
CA LEU A 137 -1.62 -8.57 -6.10
C LEU A 137 -1.97 -7.22 -5.48
N ALA A 138 -3.14 -7.09 -4.84
CA ALA A 138 -3.68 -5.81 -4.39
C ALA A 138 -2.69 -5.08 -3.46
N GLU A 139 -2.10 -5.76 -2.49
CA GLU A 139 -1.14 -5.14 -1.55
C GLU A 139 0.05 -4.50 -2.28
N LEU A 140 0.65 -5.25 -3.20
CA LEU A 140 1.83 -4.83 -3.95
C LEU A 140 1.50 -3.67 -4.90
N ASN A 141 0.37 -3.76 -5.59
CA ASN A 141 -0.07 -2.76 -6.56
C ASN A 141 -0.57 -1.48 -5.87
N LEU A 142 -1.27 -1.57 -4.73
CA LEU A 142 -1.67 -0.41 -3.94
C LEU A 142 -0.45 0.34 -3.41
N LYS A 143 0.54 -0.39 -2.86
CA LYS A 143 1.81 0.21 -2.43
C LYS A 143 2.53 0.90 -3.59
N THR A 144 2.56 0.26 -4.75
CA THR A 144 3.18 0.84 -5.96
C THR A 144 2.45 2.10 -6.38
N LEU A 145 1.11 2.07 -6.43
CA LEU A 145 0.30 3.22 -6.78
C LEU A 145 0.51 4.38 -5.79
N PHE A 146 0.50 4.11 -4.48
CA PHE A 146 0.83 5.12 -3.47
C PHE A 146 2.23 5.72 -3.68
N ASN A 147 3.25 4.89 -3.94
CA ASN A 147 4.60 5.39 -4.21
C ASN A 147 4.65 6.30 -5.44
N LEU A 148 3.96 5.94 -6.52
CA LEU A 148 3.90 6.76 -7.73
C LEU A 148 3.27 8.13 -7.46
N LEU A 149 2.16 8.15 -6.71
CA LEU A 149 1.43 9.37 -6.41
C LEU A 149 2.15 10.26 -5.40
N SER A 150 2.85 9.68 -4.42
CA SER A 150 3.59 10.43 -3.38
C SER A 150 4.97 10.93 -3.85
N THR A 151 5.60 10.25 -4.81
CA THR A 151 6.96 10.60 -5.28
C THR A 151 6.94 11.62 -6.43
N THR A 152 5.82 11.74 -7.13
CA THR A 152 5.67 12.64 -8.28
C THR A 152 4.91 13.91 -7.91
N SER A 153 4.94 14.93 -8.77
CA SER A 153 4.23 16.20 -8.56
C SER A 153 2.72 16.11 -8.82
N ILE A 154 2.17 14.89 -8.93
CA ILE A 154 0.76 14.67 -9.18
C ILE A 154 0.01 14.86 -7.87
N SER A 155 -0.77 15.93 -7.80
CA SER A 155 -1.54 16.31 -6.59
C SER A 155 -2.73 15.40 -6.28
N GLY A 156 -2.99 14.38 -7.11
CA GLY A 156 -4.07 13.42 -6.95
C GLY A 156 -4.63 12.96 -8.30
N ILE A 157 -5.37 11.86 -8.29
CA ILE A 157 -6.00 11.24 -9.47
C ILE A 157 -7.52 11.38 -9.39
N ASP A 158 -8.16 11.69 -10.53
CA ASP A 158 -9.62 11.56 -10.66
C ASP A 158 -9.92 10.12 -11.11
N LEU A 159 -10.71 9.39 -10.31
CA LEU A 159 -11.02 7.99 -10.62
C LEU A 159 -11.90 7.85 -11.87
N ASN A 160 -12.57 8.91 -12.32
CA ASN A 160 -13.36 8.89 -13.55
C ASN A 160 -12.49 8.84 -14.81
N ASP A 161 -11.21 9.22 -14.71
CA ASP A 161 -10.25 9.15 -15.82
C ASP A 161 -9.81 7.71 -16.13
N TYR A 162 -10.17 6.74 -15.28
CA TYR A 162 -9.70 5.36 -15.35
C TYR A 162 -10.84 4.37 -15.54
N SER A 163 -10.63 3.39 -16.42
CA SER A 163 -11.64 2.42 -16.84
C SER A 163 -12.25 1.62 -15.67
N ASP A 164 -11.40 1.23 -14.71
CA ASP A 164 -11.77 0.48 -13.50
C ASP A 164 -11.78 1.37 -12.23
N GLY A 165 -11.78 2.70 -12.36
CA GLY A 165 -11.65 3.61 -11.22
C GLY A 165 -12.82 3.56 -10.21
N THR A 166 -14.07 3.45 -10.66
CA THR A 166 -15.21 3.24 -9.75
C THR A 166 -15.16 1.86 -9.10
N ASN A 167 -14.72 0.83 -9.84
CA ASN A 167 -14.56 -0.52 -9.32
C ASN A 167 -13.44 -0.60 -8.27
N LEU A 168 -12.44 0.28 -8.33
CA LEU A 168 -11.42 0.40 -7.30
C LEU A 168 -12.04 0.72 -5.94
N ILE A 169 -12.96 1.67 -5.87
CA ILE A 169 -13.66 2.00 -4.61
C ILE A 169 -14.36 0.77 -4.02
N LEU A 170 -15.02 -0.03 -4.86
CA LEU A 170 -15.65 -1.27 -4.41
C LEU A 170 -14.62 -2.30 -3.89
N ALA A 171 -13.49 -2.45 -4.58
CA ALA A 171 -12.41 -3.32 -4.15
C ALA A 171 -11.80 -2.88 -2.82
N LEU A 172 -11.54 -1.57 -2.65
CA LEU A 172 -11.06 -0.98 -1.40
C LEU A 172 -12.07 -1.18 -0.26
N ASN A 173 -13.36 -0.97 -0.51
CA ASN A 173 -14.40 -1.21 0.47
C ASN A 173 -14.46 -2.70 0.88
N SER A 174 -14.27 -3.63 -0.06
CA SER A 174 -14.16 -5.05 0.25
C SER A 174 -12.96 -5.37 1.14
N ILE A 175 -11.81 -4.73 0.91
CA ILE A 175 -10.61 -4.88 1.76
C ILE A 175 -10.88 -4.35 3.16
N LEU A 176 -11.47 -3.16 3.28
CA LEU A 176 -11.82 -2.53 4.56
C LEU A 176 -12.80 -3.38 5.38
N ASN A 177 -13.75 -4.05 4.73
CA ASN A 177 -14.75 -4.87 5.44
C ASN A 177 -14.31 -6.32 5.71
N ASN A 178 -13.25 -6.81 5.06
CA ASN A 178 -12.75 -8.18 5.25
C ASN A 178 -11.86 -8.29 6.51
N ASP A 179 -12.37 -8.91 7.56
CA ASP A 179 -11.67 -9.05 8.84
C ASP A 179 -10.30 -9.78 8.74
N SER A 180 -10.05 -10.52 7.65
CA SER A 180 -8.77 -11.22 7.39
C SER A 180 -7.72 -10.38 6.62
N SER A 181 -8.03 -9.13 6.26
CA SER A 181 -7.07 -8.24 5.59
C SER A 181 -5.85 -7.97 6.46
N SER A 182 -4.65 -8.08 5.90
CA SER A 182 -3.39 -7.81 6.62
C SER A 182 -3.30 -6.32 6.99
N SER A 183 -2.63 -5.99 8.11
CA SER A 183 -2.35 -4.59 8.45
C SER A 183 -1.57 -3.87 7.36
N SER A 184 -0.64 -4.55 6.67
CA SER A 184 0.10 -3.94 5.56
C SER A 184 -0.81 -3.57 4.39
N LEU A 185 -1.78 -4.43 4.03
CA LEU A 185 -2.76 -4.12 2.99
C LEU A 185 -3.65 -2.95 3.39
N LEU A 186 -4.16 -2.97 4.63
CA LEU A 186 -5.00 -1.89 5.17
C LEU A 186 -4.28 -0.54 5.18
N VAL A 187 -3.02 -0.50 5.64
CA VAL A 187 -2.19 0.72 5.61
C VAL A 187 -2.04 1.27 4.19
N ASN A 188 -1.80 0.41 3.20
CA ASN A 188 -1.72 0.85 1.80
C ASN A 188 -3.05 1.44 1.30
N VAL A 189 -4.20 0.93 1.75
CA VAL A 189 -5.51 1.52 1.45
C VAL A 189 -5.62 2.91 2.09
N TYR A 190 -5.30 3.05 3.38
CA TYR A 190 -5.42 4.31 4.10
C TYR A 190 -4.53 5.41 3.50
N LEU A 191 -3.29 5.07 3.16
CA LEU A 191 -2.33 6.00 2.56
C LEU A 191 -2.71 6.47 1.15
N LEU A 192 -3.48 5.65 0.42
CA LEU A 192 -3.88 5.96 -0.95
C LEU A 192 -5.08 6.92 -1.00
N ILE A 193 -6.01 6.82 -0.05
CA ILE A 193 -7.27 7.59 -0.03
C ILE A 193 -7.07 9.11 -0.24
N PRO A 194 -6.10 9.79 0.42
CA PRO A 194 -5.89 11.22 0.24
C PRO A 194 -5.51 11.67 -1.18
N PHE A 195 -5.14 10.73 -2.06
CA PHE A 195 -4.79 11.04 -3.45
C PHE A 195 -5.99 10.94 -4.41
N PHE A 196 -7.17 10.52 -3.95
CA PHE A 196 -8.36 10.44 -4.81
C PHE A 196 -9.10 11.75 -4.85
N LYS A 197 -9.03 12.46 -5.98
CA LYS A 197 -9.80 13.68 -6.19
C LYS A 197 -11.30 13.39 -6.15
N GLN A 198 -12.04 14.36 -5.61
CA GLN A 198 -13.48 14.40 -5.75
C GLN A 198 -13.81 14.61 -7.24
N GLY A 199 -14.46 13.63 -7.86
CA GLY A 199 -14.90 13.76 -9.24
C GLY A 199 -15.85 14.94 -9.39
N SER A 200 -15.73 15.70 -10.48
CA SER A 200 -16.57 16.86 -10.80
C SER A 200 -17.99 16.50 -11.30
N GLY A 201 -18.44 15.26 -11.07
CA GLY A 201 -19.69 14.74 -11.64
C GLY A 201 -20.93 15.46 -11.10
N GLU A 202 -21.75 15.96 -12.03
CA GLU A 202 -23.04 16.64 -11.78
C GLU A 202 -24.06 15.80 -10.99
N SER A 203 -23.78 14.51 -10.74
CA SER A 203 -24.68 13.56 -10.06
C SER A 203 -24.45 13.40 -8.55
N GLY A 204 -23.61 14.23 -7.91
CA GLY A 204 -23.46 14.23 -6.44
C GLY A 204 -22.97 12.90 -5.83
N ASP A 205 -22.41 12.00 -6.65
CA ASP A 205 -21.94 10.69 -6.20
C ASP A 205 -20.49 10.78 -5.69
N TYR A 206 -20.35 11.01 -4.39
CA TYR A 206 -19.05 11.04 -3.73
C TYR A 206 -18.52 9.61 -3.55
N ALA A 207 -18.05 8.98 -4.63
CA ALA A 207 -17.63 7.58 -4.60
C ALA A 207 -16.63 7.29 -3.46
N VAL A 208 -15.69 8.19 -3.19
CA VAL A 208 -14.71 8.05 -2.10
C VAL A 208 -15.38 8.03 -0.71
N SER A 209 -16.48 8.76 -0.49
CA SER A 209 -17.19 8.77 0.79
C SER A 209 -17.78 7.42 1.17
N ARG A 210 -18.03 6.53 0.19
CA ARG A 210 -18.50 5.16 0.42
C ARG A 210 -17.51 4.32 1.26
N LEU A 211 -16.25 4.74 1.36
CA LEU A 211 -15.24 4.09 2.21
C LEU A 211 -15.40 4.44 3.70
N TYR A 212 -16.15 5.50 4.04
CA TYR A 212 -16.27 6.02 5.40
C TYR A 212 -16.69 4.96 6.42
N LYS A 213 -17.77 4.21 6.15
CA LYS A 213 -18.29 3.18 7.06
C LYS A 213 -17.25 2.08 7.33
N GLY A 214 -16.52 1.65 6.29
CA GLY A 214 -15.45 0.66 6.42
C GLY A 214 -14.26 1.17 7.25
N LEU A 215 -13.88 2.43 7.06
CA LEU A 215 -12.82 3.07 7.86
C LEU A 215 -13.23 3.24 9.32
N MET A 216 -14.46 3.67 9.59
CA MET A 216 -14.97 3.80 10.96
C MET A 216 -15.06 2.46 11.68
N LYS A 217 -15.44 1.38 10.98
CA LYS A 217 -15.38 0.01 11.52
C LYS A 217 -13.95 -0.35 11.95
N ARG A 218 -12.94 -0.06 11.10
CA ARG A 218 -11.52 -0.29 11.44
C ARG A 218 -11.04 0.57 12.59
N LEU A 219 -11.45 1.84 12.60
CA LEU A 219 -11.09 2.78 13.66
C LEU A 219 -11.63 2.29 15.00
N ALA A 220 -12.88 1.82 15.04
CA ALA A 220 -13.47 1.26 16.25
C ALA A 220 -12.66 0.08 16.81
N PHE A 221 -12.10 -0.78 15.97
CA PHE A 221 -11.23 -1.88 16.43
C PHE A 221 -9.92 -1.39 17.05
N LEU A 222 -9.26 -0.38 16.46
CA LEU A 222 -8.01 0.17 16.98
C LEU A 222 -8.22 1.05 18.22
N ILE A 223 -9.32 1.82 18.25
CA ILE A 223 -9.65 2.75 19.33
C ILE A 223 -10.20 2.03 20.56
N SER A 224 -10.99 0.97 20.40
CA SER A 224 -11.59 0.25 21.54
C SER A 224 -10.61 -0.16 22.64
N PRO A 225 -9.44 -0.78 22.36
CA PRO A 225 -8.46 -1.09 23.40
C PRO A 225 -7.82 0.17 24.01
N LEU A 226 -7.53 1.19 23.19
CA LEU A 226 -6.97 2.46 23.66
C LEU A 226 -7.95 3.19 24.59
N PHE A 227 -9.22 3.26 24.21
CA PHE A 227 -10.30 3.80 25.02
C PHE A 227 -10.37 3.13 26.39
N LYS A 228 -10.36 1.78 26.43
CA LYS A 228 -10.40 1.03 27.70
C LYS A 228 -9.21 1.36 28.60
N MET A 229 -8.01 1.54 28.03
CA MET A 229 -6.81 1.90 28.79
C MET A 229 -6.90 3.34 29.30
N THR A 230 -7.19 4.30 28.42
CA THR A 230 -7.37 5.71 28.77
C THR A 230 -8.46 5.88 29.82
N LEU A 231 -9.59 5.16 29.71
CA LEU A 231 -10.67 5.22 30.69
C LEU A 231 -10.18 4.81 32.08
N ARG A 232 -9.47 3.67 32.18
CA ARG A 232 -8.92 3.15 33.45
C ARG A 232 -7.82 4.02 34.04
N LEU A 233 -7.01 4.68 33.22
CA LEU A 233 -5.93 5.54 33.69
C LEU A 233 -6.44 6.85 34.31
N ASN A 234 -7.61 7.31 33.86
CA ASN A 234 -8.11 8.65 34.17
C ASN A 234 -9.39 8.64 35.02
N ASN A 235 -9.96 7.48 35.32
CA ASN A 235 -11.19 7.35 36.09
C ASN A 235 -11.00 6.27 37.16
N SER A 236 -11.74 6.40 38.26
CA SER A 236 -11.81 5.34 39.26
C SER A 236 -12.96 4.37 38.92
N LEU A 237 -13.04 3.23 39.62
CA LEU A 237 -14.14 2.29 39.42
C LEU A 237 -15.50 2.88 39.82
N ASP A 238 -15.51 3.79 40.80
CA ASP A 238 -16.73 4.38 41.37
C ASP A 238 -17.05 5.78 40.81
N ASP A 239 -16.11 6.40 40.09
CA ASP A 239 -16.24 7.74 39.53
C ASP A 239 -15.74 7.83 38.08
N LEU A 240 -16.69 8.05 37.16
CA LEU A 240 -16.48 8.24 35.72
C LEU A 240 -16.69 9.71 35.29
N SER A 241 -16.64 10.66 36.21
CA SER A 241 -16.95 12.07 35.91
C SER A 241 -16.00 12.66 34.85
N ASN A 242 -14.70 12.30 34.89
CA ASN A 242 -13.74 12.72 33.86
C ASN A 242 -14.15 12.30 32.44
N PHE A 243 -14.71 11.09 32.28
CA PHE A 243 -15.25 10.65 30.99
C PHE A 243 -16.56 11.36 30.62
N LYS A 244 -17.51 11.43 31.57
CA LYS A 244 -18.86 12.00 31.33
C LYS A 244 -18.81 13.50 31.02
N GLU A 245 -17.89 14.22 31.65
CA GLU A 245 -17.76 15.68 31.55
C GLU A 245 -16.68 16.11 30.55
N CYS A 246 -16.06 15.17 29.80
CA CYS A 246 -14.93 15.45 28.93
C CYS A 246 -15.18 16.57 27.90
N LEU A 247 -16.42 16.74 27.42
CA LEU A 247 -16.76 17.81 26.48
C LEU A 247 -16.71 19.21 27.13
N ASN A 248 -16.94 19.28 28.44
CA ASN A 248 -17.01 20.53 29.21
C ASN A 248 -15.78 20.75 30.11
N SER A 249 -14.86 19.78 30.15
CA SER A 249 -13.68 19.82 30.99
C SER A 249 -12.50 20.44 30.27
N SER A 250 -11.73 21.28 30.98
CA SER A 250 -10.44 21.79 30.50
C SER A 250 -9.29 20.79 30.69
N MET A 251 -9.53 19.66 31.36
CA MET A 251 -8.52 18.66 31.66
C MET A 251 -8.42 17.64 30.52
N ILE A 252 -7.27 17.60 29.84
CA ILE A 252 -6.99 16.61 28.80
C ILE A 252 -6.61 15.28 29.48
N PRO A 253 -7.29 14.15 29.16
CA PRO A 253 -6.96 12.86 29.74
C PRO A 253 -5.53 12.42 29.40
N GLN A 254 -4.93 11.61 30.27
CA GLN A 254 -3.67 10.94 30.00
C GLN A 254 -3.87 9.82 28.98
N PRO A 255 -3.02 9.70 27.95
CA PRO A 255 -3.18 8.66 26.94
C PRO A 255 -2.76 7.28 27.49
N ALA A 256 -3.03 6.23 26.71
CA ALA A 256 -2.42 4.92 26.93
C ALA A 256 -0.87 5.00 26.92
N PRO A 257 -0.17 4.03 27.54
CA PRO A 257 1.30 4.07 27.60
C PRO A 257 1.95 4.14 26.21
N ASP A 258 3.07 4.87 26.10
CA ASP A 258 3.74 5.12 24.81
C ASP A 258 4.12 3.84 24.06
N SER A 259 4.50 2.77 24.76
CA SER A 259 4.78 1.47 24.16
C SER A 259 3.57 0.88 23.44
N THR A 260 2.37 1.11 23.97
CA THR A 260 1.11 0.72 23.32
C THR A 260 0.85 1.64 22.14
N LEU A 261 0.91 2.96 22.33
CA LEU A 261 0.66 3.92 21.24
C LEU A 261 1.56 3.68 20.03
N THR A 262 2.85 3.44 20.27
CA THR A 262 3.84 3.16 19.21
C THR A 262 3.47 1.91 18.41
N ALA A 263 2.95 0.86 19.07
CA ALA A 263 2.51 -0.36 18.40
C ALA A 263 1.30 -0.13 17.48
N PHE A 264 0.44 0.84 17.80
CA PHE A 264 -0.76 1.18 17.02
C PHE A 264 -0.52 2.30 15.99
N ALA A 265 0.52 3.13 16.16
CA ALA A 265 0.76 4.34 15.37
C ALA A 265 0.80 4.09 13.86
N ASN A 266 1.46 3.01 13.44
CA ASN A 266 1.62 2.66 12.02
C ASN A 266 0.30 2.42 11.29
N GLU A 267 -0.73 1.96 11.99
CA GLU A 267 -2.06 1.73 11.40
C GLU A 267 -3.04 2.86 11.74
N LEU A 268 -2.99 3.36 12.98
CA LEU A 268 -3.90 4.40 13.48
C LEU A 268 -3.70 5.73 12.76
N CYS A 269 -2.46 6.22 12.62
CA CYS A 269 -2.22 7.53 12.03
C CYS A 269 -2.71 7.62 10.57
N PRO A 270 -2.33 6.70 9.65
CA PRO A 270 -2.85 6.70 8.29
C PRO A 270 -4.37 6.61 8.24
N LEU A 271 -4.99 5.81 9.11
CA LEU A 271 -6.44 5.67 9.18
C LEU A 271 -7.13 6.98 9.57
N LEU A 272 -6.64 7.67 10.60
CA LEU A 272 -7.17 8.97 11.02
C LEU A 272 -7.02 10.02 9.91
N PHE A 273 -5.89 10.02 9.18
CA PHE A 273 -5.71 10.90 8.01
C PHE A 273 -6.70 10.58 6.88
N ALA A 274 -6.91 9.31 6.57
CA ALA A 274 -7.87 8.88 5.54
C ALA A 274 -9.31 9.31 5.88
N ILE A 275 -9.72 9.15 7.14
CA ILE A 275 -11.04 9.57 7.60
C ILE A 275 -11.16 11.11 7.56
N SER A 276 -10.16 11.83 8.07
CA SER A 276 -10.12 13.30 8.02
C SER A 276 -10.25 13.82 6.58
N TYR A 277 -9.60 13.14 5.62
CA TYR A 277 -9.70 13.48 4.22
C TYR A 277 -11.13 13.32 3.68
N ILE A 278 -11.77 12.18 3.95
CA ILE A 278 -13.16 11.94 3.51
C ILE A 278 -14.10 12.98 4.10
N LEU A 279 -13.97 13.29 5.38
CA LEU A 279 -14.77 14.33 6.05
C LEU A 279 -14.58 15.70 5.40
N ASN A 280 -13.37 16.00 4.94
CA ASN A 280 -13.06 17.27 4.28
C ASN A 280 -13.68 17.40 2.87
N ILE A 281 -13.91 16.28 2.17
CA ILE A 281 -14.44 16.29 0.81
C ILE A 281 -15.94 15.95 0.74
N MET A 282 -16.54 15.45 1.82
CA MET A 282 -17.99 15.28 1.88
C MET A 282 -18.68 16.65 1.98
N PRO A 283 -19.82 16.87 1.29
CA PRO A 283 -20.56 18.13 1.37
C PRO A 283 -21.25 18.27 2.73
N GLU A 284 -21.47 19.51 3.16
CA GLU A 284 -22.10 19.84 4.43
C GLU A 284 -23.48 19.22 4.61
N GLU A 285 -24.26 19.07 3.53
CA GLU A 285 -25.59 18.46 3.59
C GLU A 285 -25.54 16.94 3.84
N ALA A 286 -24.42 16.27 3.52
CA ALA A 286 -24.19 14.88 3.87
C ALA A 286 -23.62 14.72 5.29
N HIS A 287 -23.22 15.81 5.94
CA HIS A 287 -22.61 15.80 7.28
C HIS A 287 -23.63 15.79 8.43
N VAL A 288 -24.87 16.23 8.18
CA VAL A 288 -25.75 16.79 9.22
C VAL A 288 -26.32 15.77 10.22
N ASP A 289 -26.45 14.47 9.86
CA ASP A 289 -27.09 13.48 10.76
C ASP A 289 -26.19 12.28 11.15
N GLU A 290 -25.03 12.06 10.53
CA GLU A 290 -24.19 10.85 10.74
C GLU A 290 -22.83 11.10 11.45
N LEU A 291 -22.41 12.35 11.70
CA LEU A 291 -20.99 12.66 12.00
C LEU A 291 -20.68 13.24 13.39
N SER A 292 -21.59 13.17 14.36
CA SER A 292 -21.19 13.50 15.74
C SER A 292 -20.19 12.47 16.25
N LEU A 293 -18.99 12.91 16.67
CA LEU A 293 -17.99 12.03 17.28
C LEU A 293 -18.60 11.32 18.49
N PRO A 294 -18.66 9.97 18.51
CA PRO A 294 -19.08 9.25 19.70
C PRO A 294 -18.16 9.61 20.86
N LEU A 295 -18.74 9.86 22.05
CA LEU A 295 -17.98 10.29 23.23
C LEU A 295 -16.75 9.40 23.54
N PRO A 296 -16.79 8.05 23.40
CA PRO A 296 -15.59 7.21 23.57
C PRO A 296 -14.45 7.55 22.60
N LEU A 297 -14.79 7.86 21.34
CA LEU A 297 -13.82 8.24 20.33
C LEU A 297 -13.27 9.64 20.63
N TYR A 298 -14.14 10.61 20.91
CA TYR A 298 -13.72 11.96 21.31
C TYR A 298 -12.77 11.94 22.51
N TYR A 299 -13.13 11.20 23.56
CA TYR A 299 -12.34 11.05 24.78
C TYR A 299 -10.95 10.47 24.49
N THR A 300 -10.90 9.41 23.65
CA THR A 300 -9.65 8.77 23.27
C THR A 300 -8.78 9.72 22.44
N LEU A 301 -9.33 10.33 21.39
CA LEU A 301 -8.60 11.29 20.55
C LEU A 301 -8.08 12.49 21.35
N THR A 302 -8.89 13.00 22.28
CA THR A 302 -8.47 14.09 23.19
C THR A 302 -7.28 13.65 24.04
N SER A 303 -7.29 12.42 24.58
CA SER A 303 -6.14 11.90 25.32
C SER A 303 -4.87 11.81 24.48
N LEU A 304 -4.98 11.48 23.19
CA LEU A 304 -3.84 11.39 22.28
C LEU A 304 -3.14 12.74 22.05
N LEU A 305 -3.80 13.87 22.33
CA LEU A 305 -3.16 15.20 22.29
C LEU A 305 -2.02 15.32 23.31
N ASN A 306 -2.04 14.52 24.37
CA ASN A 306 -0.98 14.43 25.38
C ASN A 306 0.09 13.38 25.05
N SER A 307 0.04 12.71 23.88
CA SER A 307 1.09 11.76 23.48
C SER A 307 2.44 12.46 23.23
N TYR A 308 3.54 11.76 23.47
CA TYR A 308 4.88 12.20 23.06
C TYR A 308 5.12 12.01 21.55
N ASP A 309 4.40 11.09 20.90
CA ASP A 309 4.50 10.90 19.45
C ASP A 309 3.75 12.03 18.73
N MET A 310 4.52 12.89 18.06
CA MET A 310 3.98 14.04 17.32
C MET A 310 3.05 13.61 16.17
N THR A 311 3.29 12.45 15.56
CA THR A 311 2.46 11.94 14.46
C THR A 311 1.08 11.58 14.96
N ILE A 312 1.00 10.88 16.11
CA ILE A 312 -0.27 10.52 16.75
C ILE A 312 -1.01 11.77 17.19
N LYS A 313 -0.30 12.71 17.81
CA LYS A 313 -0.86 13.99 18.25
C LYS A 313 -1.49 14.78 17.10
N LEU A 314 -0.77 14.91 15.98
CA LEU A 314 -1.24 15.63 14.79
C LEU A 314 -2.41 14.91 14.11
N ALA A 315 -2.35 13.58 14.02
CA ALA A 315 -3.44 12.80 13.45
C ALA A 315 -4.73 12.93 14.28
N ALA A 316 -4.62 12.90 15.62
CA ALA A 316 -5.74 13.11 16.52
C ALA A 316 -6.29 14.55 16.44
N ALA A 317 -5.41 15.55 16.44
CA ALA A 317 -5.81 16.95 16.30
C ALA A 317 -6.55 17.21 14.98
N ASN A 318 -6.05 16.66 13.87
CA ASN A 318 -6.69 16.81 12.56
C ASN A 318 -8.12 16.25 12.55
N MET A 319 -8.33 15.09 13.17
CA MET A 319 -9.67 14.51 13.31
C MET A 319 -10.59 15.33 14.20
N LEU A 320 -10.10 15.84 15.34
CA LEU A 320 -10.90 16.65 16.27
C LEU A 320 -11.34 17.98 15.66
N VAL A 321 -10.50 18.64 14.86
CA VAL A 321 -10.84 19.90 14.18
C VAL A 321 -11.89 19.70 13.08
N LYS A 322 -11.92 18.53 12.43
CA LYS A 322 -12.83 18.25 11.31
C LYS A 322 -14.23 17.81 11.74
N LEU A 323 -14.45 17.58 13.03
CA LEU A 323 -15.69 17.03 13.59
C LEU A 323 -16.29 17.94 14.67
N GLN A 324 -15.87 19.22 14.68
CA GLN A 324 -16.48 20.33 15.42
C GLN A 324 -17.38 21.13 14.47
#